data_AF-C5LM88-F1
#
_entry.id   AF-C5LM88-F1
#
_cell.length_a   1.000
_cell.length_b   1.000
_cell.length_c   1.000
_cell.angle_alpha   90.00
_cell.angle_beta   90.00
_cell.angle_gamma   90.00
#
_symmetry.space_group_name_H-M   'P 1'
#
loop_
_entity.id
_entity.type
_entity.pdbx_description
1 polymer ?
#
loop_
_entity_poly.entity_id
_entity_poly.type
_entity_poly.pdbx_seq_one_letter_code
_entity_poly.pdbx_strand_id
1 'polypeptide(L)'
;MAEAAIRARKRDDALVIFEEIWLGRRAQAAERFKGKVALVDALNPVKAGDTVILFDGRPTSKLGPKASGPYVVIRCVGKQCYEISSDGSREKSAIIHDSRLRKYEAYSV
;
A
#
# COMPACT_ATOMS: atom_id res chain seq x y z
N MET A 1 37.29 29.05 23.92
CA MET A 1 37.69 28.06 22.89
C MET A 1 37.32 26.62 23.29
N ALA A 2 37.71 26.12 24.48
CA ALA A 2 37.49 24.72 24.88
C ALA A 2 36.00 24.32 25.02
N GLU A 3 35.15 25.20 25.56
CA GLU A 3 33.74 24.88 25.81
C GLU A 3 32.91 24.73 24.52
N ALA A 4 33.27 25.48 23.47
CA ALA A 4 32.64 25.37 22.15
C ALA A 4 32.97 24.03 21.47
N ALA A 5 34.21 23.55 21.60
CA ALA A 5 34.64 22.27 21.07
C ALA A 5 33.95 21.08 21.78
N ILE A 6 33.77 21.17 23.10
CA ILE A 6 33.04 20.15 23.87
C ILE A 6 31.56 20.11 23.46
N ARG A 7 30.94 21.28 23.24
CA ARG A 7 29.54 21.39 22.80
C ARG A 7 29.35 20.84 21.38
N ALA A 8 30.30 21.12 20.48
CA ALA A 8 30.31 20.56 19.13
C ALA A 8 30.40 19.03 19.14
N ARG A 9 31.35 18.48 19.91
CA ARG A 9 31.51 17.03 20.03
C ARG A 9 30.26 16.33 20.58
N LYS A 10 29.63 16.89 21.63
CA LYS A 10 28.36 16.35 22.17
C LYS A 10 27.22 16.38 21.16
N ARG A 11 27.18 17.40 20.30
CA ARG A 11 26.19 17.48 19.21
C ARG A 11 26.43 16.39 18.18
N ASP A 12 27.67 16.21 17.78
CA ASP A 12 28.02 15.23 16.75
C ASP A 12 27.83 13.80 17.26
N ASP A 13 28.19 13.51 18.52
CA ASP A 13 27.90 12.23 19.18
C ASP A 13 26.38 11.95 19.23
N ALA A 14 25.56 12.98 19.54
CA ALA A 14 24.10 12.85 19.54
C ALA A 14 23.52 12.63 18.13
N LEU A 15 24.12 13.22 17.09
CA LEU A 15 23.70 13.03 15.70
C LEU A 15 24.03 11.63 15.20
N VAL A 16 25.19 11.08 15.55
CA VAL A 16 25.58 9.70 15.22
C VAL A 16 24.61 8.70 15.86
N ILE A 17 24.30 8.87 17.14
CA ILE A 17 23.32 8.02 17.85
C ILE A 17 21.94 8.13 17.19
N PHE A 18 21.53 9.33 16.77
CA PHE A 18 20.26 9.53 16.08
C PHE A 18 20.23 8.82 14.72
N GLU A 19 21.27 8.96 13.89
CA GLU A 19 21.35 8.27 12.60
C GLU A 19 21.31 6.75 12.76
N GLU A 20 22.04 6.18 13.70
CA GLU A 20 22.11 4.74 13.91
C GLU A 20 20.76 4.17 14.39
N ILE A 21 20.10 4.84 15.34
CA ILE A 21 18.76 4.46 15.81
C ILE A 21 17.73 4.65 14.71
N TRP A 22 17.82 5.74 13.93
CA TRP A 22 16.88 6.03 12.85
C TRP A 22 17.00 5.01 11.72
N LEU A 23 18.23 4.68 11.29
CA LEU A 23 18.50 3.66 10.29
C LEU A 23 18.05 2.28 10.76
N GLY A 24 18.32 1.91 12.02
CA GLY A 24 17.85 0.65 12.60
C GLY A 24 16.32 0.55 12.67
N ARG A 25 15.64 1.61 13.12
CA ARG A 25 14.17 1.66 13.14
C ARG A 25 13.56 1.66 11.74
N ARG A 26 14.21 2.29 10.77
CA ARG A 26 13.77 2.31 9.37
C ARG A 26 13.93 0.94 8.71
N ALA A 27 15.01 0.22 9.00
CA ALA A 27 15.21 -1.15 8.57
C ALA A 27 14.17 -2.10 9.18
N GLN A 28 13.92 -2.02 10.50
CA GLN A 28 12.88 -2.80 11.17
C GLN A 28 11.47 -2.49 10.65
N ALA A 29 11.17 -1.21 10.38
CA ALA A 29 9.90 -0.80 9.80
C ALA A 29 9.75 -1.36 8.36
N ALA A 30 10.81 -1.32 7.55
CA ALA A 30 10.81 -1.89 6.20
C ALA A 30 10.66 -3.42 6.23
N GLU A 31 11.28 -4.11 7.19
CA GLU A 31 11.16 -5.56 7.36
C GLU A 31 9.76 -5.97 7.84
N ARG A 32 9.20 -5.25 8.81
CA ARG A 32 7.80 -5.40 9.24
C ARG A 32 6.79 -5.09 8.13
N PHE A 33 7.14 -4.18 7.22
CA PHE A 33 6.30 -3.84 6.07
C PHE A 33 6.39 -4.90 4.97
N LYS A 34 7.58 -5.46 4.71
CA LYS A 34 7.77 -6.59 3.77
C LYS A 34 6.94 -7.82 4.16
N GLY A 35 6.79 -8.10 5.45
CA GLY A 35 6.02 -9.25 5.94
C GLY A 35 4.49 -9.10 5.94
N LYS A 36 3.95 -7.87 5.89
CA LYS A 36 2.49 -7.63 5.98
C LYS A 36 1.80 -7.43 4.64
N VAL A 37 2.52 -7.02 3.60
CA VAL A 37 1.91 -6.82 2.26
C VAL A 37 1.87 -8.12 1.45
N ALA A 38 2.69 -9.13 1.79
CA ALA A 38 2.84 -10.36 0.99
C ALA A 38 1.92 -11.54 1.40
N LEU A 39 1.14 -11.45 2.48
CA LEU A 39 0.47 -12.62 3.07
C LEU A 39 -1.06 -12.58 3.12
N VAL A 40 -1.71 -11.43 2.90
CA VAL A 40 -3.19 -11.36 2.92
C VAL A 40 -3.80 -11.62 1.54
N ASP A 41 -3.16 -11.16 0.45
CA ASP A 41 -3.68 -11.35 -0.91
C ASP A 41 -3.55 -12.82 -1.40
N ALA A 42 -2.57 -13.58 -0.90
CA ALA A 42 -2.39 -14.98 -1.28
C ALA A 42 -3.45 -15.92 -0.69
N LEU A 43 -4.02 -15.58 0.48
CA LEU A 43 -4.96 -16.44 1.20
C LEU A 43 -6.41 -16.34 0.70
N ASN A 44 -6.78 -15.24 0.02
CA ASN A 44 -8.10 -15.07 -0.55
C ASN A 44 -8.02 -14.30 -1.87
N PRO A 45 -7.62 -14.95 -2.97
CA PRO A 45 -7.57 -14.30 -4.28
C PRO A 45 -8.95 -13.77 -4.67
N VAL A 46 -8.96 -12.64 -5.37
CA VAL A 46 -10.17 -12.06 -5.96
C VAL A 46 -10.76 -13.03 -6.97
N LYS A 47 -12.08 -13.23 -6.91
CA LYS A 47 -12.84 -14.12 -7.79
C LYS A 47 -13.88 -13.33 -8.58
N ALA A 48 -14.35 -13.92 -9.68
CA ALA A 48 -15.52 -13.40 -10.39
C ALA A 48 -16.73 -13.36 -9.45
N GLY A 49 -17.46 -12.25 -9.46
CA GLY A 49 -18.57 -11.96 -8.55
C GLY A 49 -18.18 -11.20 -7.29
N ASP A 50 -16.88 -11.11 -6.95
CA ASP A 50 -16.43 -10.33 -5.80
C ASP A 50 -16.64 -8.83 -6.05
N THR A 51 -17.02 -8.12 -4.98
CA THR A 51 -17.04 -6.66 -4.98
C THR A 51 -15.68 -6.13 -4.54
N VAL A 52 -15.13 -5.16 -5.28
CA VAL A 52 -13.80 -4.60 -5.07
C VAL A 52 -13.80 -3.08 -5.13
N ILE A 53 -12.85 -2.45 -4.44
CA ILE A 53 -12.53 -1.04 -4.56
C ILE A 53 -11.26 -0.88 -5.41
N LEU A 54 -11.30 0.07 -6.34
CA LEU A 54 -10.18 0.45 -7.19
C LEU A 54 -9.40 1.61 -6.55
N PHE A 55 -8.09 1.47 -6.47
CA PHE A 55 -7.19 2.56 -6.09
C PHE A 55 -6.56 3.16 -7.34
N ASP A 56 -6.80 4.46 -7.57
CA ASP A 56 -6.25 5.15 -8.73
C ASP A 56 -4.77 5.50 -8.51
N GLY A 57 -3.95 5.09 -9.48
CA GLY A 57 -2.50 4.94 -9.36
C GLY A 57 -1.70 6.20 -9.71
N ARG A 58 -2.33 7.37 -9.81
CA ARG A 58 -1.57 8.61 -9.95
C ARG A 58 -1.35 9.21 -8.56
N PRO A 59 -0.12 9.15 -8.00
CA PRO A 59 0.25 9.90 -6.82
C PRO A 59 0.37 11.38 -7.22
N THR A 60 -0.76 12.06 -7.42
CA THR A 60 -0.81 13.51 -7.71
C THR A 60 -0.72 14.34 -6.44
N SER A 61 -0.72 13.69 -5.27
CA SER A 61 -0.75 14.32 -3.95
C SER A 61 0.17 13.58 -2.99
N LYS A 62 0.63 14.28 -1.94
CA LYS A 62 1.27 13.68 -0.76
C LYS A 62 0.33 12.72 0.00
N LEU A 63 -0.96 12.75 -0.33
CA LEU A 63 -1.98 11.83 0.16
C LEU A 63 -2.00 10.55 -0.70
N GLY A 64 -2.32 9.43 -0.07
CA GLY A 64 -2.36 8.12 -0.73
C GLY A 64 -3.33 8.04 -1.92
N PRO A 65 -3.26 6.96 -2.72
CA PRO A 65 -4.07 6.79 -3.91
C PRO A 65 -5.58 6.87 -3.60
N LYS A 66 -6.32 7.55 -4.47
CA LYS A 66 -7.77 7.76 -4.30
C LYS A 66 -8.52 6.44 -4.53
N ALA A 67 -9.37 6.06 -3.59
CA ALA A 67 -10.28 4.93 -3.72
C ALA A 67 -11.52 5.31 -4.54
N SER A 68 -11.99 4.39 -5.40
CA SER A 68 -13.20 4.51 -6.21
C SER A 68 -13.92 3.16 -6.26
N GLY A 69 -15.25 3.17 -6.35
CA GLY A 69 -16.08 1.97 -6.35
C GLY A 69 -17.27 2.11 -5.40
N PRO A 70 -18.03 1.02 -5.17
CA PRO A 70 -17.68 -0.38 -5.45
C PRO A 70 -17.76 -0.80 -6.93
N TYR A 71 -16.94 -1.76 -7.32
CA TYR A 71 -16.96 -2.44 -8.63
C TYR A 71 -17.17 -3.94 -8.43
N VAL A 72 -17.76 -4.61 -9.42
CA VAL A 72 -17.92 -6.06 -9.45
C VAL A 72 -16.92 -6.68 -10.41
N VAL A 73 -16.26 -7.74 -9.98
CA VAL A 73 -15.33 -8.51 -10.82
C VAL A 73 -16.13 -9.38 -11.78
N ILE A 74 -16.02 -9.14 -13.07
CA ILE A 74 -16.69 -9.93 -14.11
C ILE A 74 -15.94 -11.25 -14.33
N ARG A 75 -14.61 -11.18 -14.48
CA ARG A 75 -13.77 -12.36 -14.70
C ARG A 75 -12.30 -12.11 -14.37
N CYS A 76 -11.57 -13.19 -14.17
CA CYS A 76 -10.11 -13.19 -14.13
C CYS A 76 -9.58 -13.28 -15.57
N VAL A 77 -8.77 -12.30 -16.00
CA VAL A 77 -8.14 -12.28 -17.33
C VAL A 77 -6.78 -12.99 -17.30
N GLY A 78 -6.11 -12.98 -16.14
CA GLY A 78 -4.86 -13.68 -15.90
C GLY A 78 -4.63 -13.91 -14.41
N LYS A 79 -3.41 -14.32 -14.03
CA LYS A 79 -3.07 -14.62 -12.62
C LYS A 79 -3.20 -13.40 -11.70
N GLN A 80 -3.03 -12.19 -12.23
CA GLN A 80 -3.00 -10.93 -11.46
C GLN A 80 -3.81 -9.81 -12.13
N CYS A 81 -4.66 -10.13 -13.11
CA CYS A 81 -5.44 -9.14 -13.85
C CYS A 81 -6.91 -9.54 -13.86
N TYR A 82 -7.78 -8.59 -13.53
CA TYR A 82 -9.22 -8.77 -13.37
C TYR A 82 -9.98 -7.78 -14.23
N GLU A 83 -11.03 -8.25 -14.89
CA GLU A 83 -11.99 -7.40 -15.58
C GLU A 83 -13.08 -7.01 -14.58
N ILE A 84 -13.22 -5.71 -14.32
CA ILE A 84 -14.18 -5.16 -13.35
C ILE A 84 -15.16 -4.21 -14.03
N SER A 85 -16.35 -4.07 -13.48
CA SER A 85 -17.36 -3.12 -13.93
C SER A 85 -18.17 -2.53 -12.78
N SER A 86 -18.65 -1.30 -12.92
CA SER A 86 -19.47 -0.63 -11.90
C SER A 86 -20.92 -1.11 -11.90
N ASP A 87 -21.43 -1.55 -13.05
CA ASP A 87 -22.83 -2.00 -13.23
C ASP A 87 -22.92 -3.51 -13.53
N GLY A 88 -21.79 -4.22 -13.50
CA GLY A 88 -21.70 -5.62 -13.88
C GLY A 88 -21.79 -5.87 -15.39
N SER A 89 -21.96 -4.83 -16.21
CA SER A 89 -21.95 -4.95 -17.67
C SER A 89 -20.52 -5.01 -18.21
N ARG A 90 -20.30 -5.87 -19.22
CA ARG A 90 -19.02 -5.94 -19.94
C ARG A 90 -18.76 -4.72 -20.81
N GLU A 91 -19.80 -4.03 -21.26
CA GLU A 91 -19.68 -2.92 -22.21
C GLU A 91 -18.92 -1.71 -21.63
N LYS A 92 -18.89 -1.59 -20.30
CA LYS A 92 -18.14 -0.55 -19.56
C LYS A 92 -17.15 -1.15 -18.56
N SER A 93 -16.55 -2.28 -18.92
CA SER A 93 -15.57 -2.96 -18.08
C SER A 93 -14.14 -2.46 -18.32
N ALA A 94 -13.31 -2.57 -17.29
CA ALA A 94 -11.89 -2.24 -17.35
C ALA A 94 -11.05 -3.40 -16.80
N ILE A 95 -9.89 -3.65 -17.43
CA ILE A 95 -8.94 -4.65 -16.96
C ILE A 95 -7.94 -3.97 -16.01
N ILE A 96 -7.92 -4.42 -14.76
CA ILE A 96 -7.13 -3.85 -13.68
C ILE A 96 -6.21 -4.91 -13.07
N HIS A 97 -4.99 -4.50 -12.73
CA HIS A 97 -4.03 -5.34 -12.02
C HIS A 97 -4.37 -5.43 -10.52
N ASP A 98 -4.14 -6.61 -9.93
CA ASP A 98 -4.44 -6.96 -8.53
C ASP A 98 -3.91 -5.93 -7.52
N SER A 99 -2.72 -5.38 -7.77
CA SER A 99 -2.10 -4.37 -6.90
C SER A 99 -2.90 -3.07 -6.72
N ARG A 100 -3.94 -2.85 -7.52
CA ARG A 100 -4.83 -1.68 -7.46
C ARG A 100 -6.23 -2.02 -6.93
N LEU A 101 -6.48 -3.27 -6.58
CA LEU A 101 -7.77 -3.75 -6.11
C LEU A 101 -7.70 -4.13 -4.64
N ARG A 102 -8.79 -3.92 -3.92
CA ARG A 102 -9.01 -4.55 -2.61
C ARG A 102 -10.43 -5.06 -2.53
N LYS A 103 -10.63 -6.24 -1.92
CA LYS A 103 -11.97 -6.76 -1.65
C LYS A 103 -12.75 -5.79 -0.77
N TYR A 104 -14.01 -5.60 -1.12
CA TYR A 104 -14.96 -4.80 -0.37
C TYR A 104 -15.94 -5.74 0.31
N GLU A 105 -15.85 -5.82 1.64
CA GLU A 105 -16.88 -6.43 2.47
C GLU A 105 -17.74 -5.30 3.03
N ALA A 106 -19.00 -5.24 2.60
CA ALA A 106 -19.96 -4.36 3.24
C ALA A 106 -20.19 -4.89 4.66
N TYR A 107 -19.82 -4.12 5.68
CA TYR A 107 -20.20 -4.43 7.05
C TYR A 107 -21.73 -4.40 7.13
N SER A 108 -22.33 -5.58 7.23
CA SER A 108 -23.72 -5.78 7.62
C SER A 108 -23.83 -5.36 9.09
N VAL A 109 -24.39 -4.18 9.35
CA VAL A 109 -24.84 -3.76 10.69
C VAL A 109 -26.21 -4.35 10.95
#